data_AF-A0A088RH74-F1
#
_entry.id   AF-A0A088RH74-F1
#
_cell.length_a   1.000
_cell.length_b   1.000
_cell.length_c   1.000
_cell.angle_alpha   90.00
_cell.angle_beta   90.00
_cell.angle_gamma   90.00
#
_symmetry.space_group_name_H-M   'P 1'
#
loop_
_entity.id
_entity.type
_entity.pdbx_description
1 polymer ?
#
loop_
_entity_poly.entity_id
_entity_poly.type
_entity_poly.pdbx_seq_one_letter_code
_entity_poly.pdbx_strand_id
1 'polypeptide(L)'
;MYNGVEAVSIKGTGLSGYVQRSRVNVSAAGCAPVEEGTMAAEGGSSINPLEQRRAQGENREMAARLESHHALREVRLRVLLYREERQAAGIDAATVERECGELYESLLVAAKGRLKAQQKAENAKTAAKFAAAFGVKSTTATTAAGSGSAFSRSVQEAEKRRSEDERRSRQEAQLVEHLKRMRSEASNAAAP
;
A
#
# COMPACT_ATOMS: atom_id res chain seq x y z
N MET A 1 -2.18 -37.29 42.34
CA MET A 1 -1.82 -38.06 41.14
C MET A 1 -1.56 -37.07 40.00
N TYR A 2 -0.56 -37.32 39.16
CA TYR A 2 -0.31 -36.54 37.96
C TYR A 2 -1.22 -37.06 36.85
N ASN A 3 -2.16 -36.24 36.36
CA ASN A 3 -3.18 -36.63 35.38
C ASN A 3 -2.59 -36.75 33.96
N GLY A 4 -1.54 -37.54 33.76
CA GLY A 4 -0.83 -37.67 32.48
C GLY A 4 -0.04 -36.42 32.06
N VAL A 5 0.15 -35.45 32.96
CA VAL A 5 0.89 -34.19 32.72
C VAL A 5 2.37 -34.31 33.12
N GLU A 6 2.82 -35.50 33.47
CA GLU A 6 4.20 -35.78 33.87
C GLU A 6 5.08 -36.18 32.68
N ALA A 7 6.37 -35.89 32.79
CA ALA A 7 7.35 -36.40 31.83
C ALA A 7 7.47 -37.93 32.00
N VAL A 8 7.43 -38.67 30.89
CA VAL A 8 7.49 -40.15 30.85
C VAL A 8 8.72 -40.71 31.57
N SER A 9 9.83 -39.96 31.61
CA SER A 9 10.99 -40.27 32.44
C SER A 9 11.73 -38.98 32.81
N ILE A 10 12.12 -38.87 34.08
CA ILE A 10 12.89 -37.73 34.61
C ILE A 10 14.40 -37.96 34.39
N LYS A 11 14.83 -39.22 34.20
CA LYS A 11 16.23 -39.60 34.06
C LYS A 11 16.80 -39.09 32.73
N GLY A 12 17.89 -38.32 32.80
CA GLY A 12 18.56 -37.74 31.62
C GLY A 12 18.11 -36.32 31.27
N THR A 13 17.07 -35.79 31.93
CA THR A 13 16.60 -34.41 31.69
C THR A 13 17.36 -33.35 32.51
N GLY A 14 18.05 -33.76 33.58
CA GLY A 14 18.70 -32.84 34.52
C GLY A 14 17.72 -32.03 35.38
N LEU A 15 16.42 -32.33 35.34
CA LEU A 15 15.38 -31.65 36.12
C LEU A 15 14.91 -32.51 37.30
N SER A 16 14.31 -31.87 38.31
CA SER A 16 13.78 -32.55 39.50
C SER A 16 12.49 -33.34 39.25
N GLY A 17 11.89 -33.21 38.06
CA GLY A 17 10.60 -33.84 37.73
C GLY A 17 9.39 -33.22 38.44
N TYR A 18 9.60 -32.12 39.17
CA TYR A 18 8.53 -31.45 39.90
C TYR A 18 7.60 -30.69 38.94
N VAL A 19 6.35 -31.14 38.83
CA VAL A 19 5.31 -30.50 38.02
C VAL A 19 4.40 -29.67 38.91
N GLN A 20 4.33 -28.36 38.65
CA GLN A 20 3.42 -27.43 39.34
C GLN A 20 2.16 -27.18 38.52
N ARG A 21 1.01 -27.16 39.19
CA ARG A 21 -0.25 -26.70 38.57
C ARG A 21 -0.16 -25.19 38.34
N SER A 22 -0.33 -24.75 37.10
CA SER A 22 -0.40 -23.31 36.80
C SER A 22 -1.57 -22.67 37.54
N ARG A 23 -1.32 -21.52 38.18
CA ARG A 23 -2.35 -20.70 38.84
C ARG A 23 -2.94 -19.64 37.90
N VAL A 24 -2.47 -19.57 36.67
CA VAL A 24 -3.06 -18.68 35.66
C VAL A 24 -4.43 -19.27 35.30
N ASN A 25 -5.50 -18.57 35.65
CA ASN A 25 -6.88 -18.92 35.32
C ASN A 25 -7.09 -18.81 33.80
N VAL A 26 -6.64 -19.80 33.04
CA VAL A 26 -7.19 -20.07 31.71
C VAL A 26 -8.32 -21.06 31.94
N SER A 27 -9.57 -20.60 31.88
CA SER A 27 -10.73 -21.46 31.93
C SER A 27 -10.74 -22.36 30.69
N ALA A 28 -10.04 -23.49 30.75
CA ALA A 28 -10.07 -24.53 29.73
C ALA A 28 -11.40 -25.32 29.72
N ALA A 29 -12.42 -24.84 30.45
CA ALA A 29 -13.78 -25.39 30.44
C ALA A 29 -14.62 -24.95 29.21
N GLY A 30 -14.00 -24.31 28.21
CA GLY A 30 -14.68 -23.84 27.00
C GLY A 30 -13.93 -24.09 25.68
N CYS A 31 -12.80 -24.80 25.69
CA CYS A 31 -12.15 -25.24 24.44
C CYS A 31 -12.79 -26.55 23.99
N ALA A 32 -13.92 -26.45 23.28
CA ALA A 32 -14.37 -27.54 22.42
C ALA A 32 -13.28 -27.80 21.36
N PRO A 33 -13.04 -29.06 20.96
CA PRO A 33 -12.09 -29.35 19.89
C PRO A 33 -12.59 -28.66 18.63
N VAL A 34 -11.69 -27.91 18.00
CA VAL A 34 -11.94 -27.27 16.70
C VAL A 34 -12.09 -28.40 15.68
N GLU A 35 -13.34 -28.77 15.39
CA GLU A 35 -13.69 -29.55 14.20
C GLU A 35 -13.28 -28.74 12.97
N GLU A 36 -12.50 -29.37 12.08
CA GLU A 36 -12.14 -28.85 10.77
C GLU A 36 -13.42 -28.55 9.97
N GLY A 37 -13.85 -27.30 9.93
CA GLY A 37 -14.97 -26.90 9.06
C GLY A 37 -15.71 -25.63 9.45
N THR A 38 -15.60 -25.16 10.70
CA THR A 38 -16.28 -23.93 11.13
C THR A 38 -15.30 -22.78 11.21
N MET A 39 -15.50 -21.79 10.33
CA MET A 39 -14.82 -20.50 10.38
C MET A 39 -14.76 -20.02 11.83
N ALA A 40 -13.56 -19.67 12.28
CA ALA A 40 -13.31 -19.07 13.58
C ALA A 40 -14.34 -17.96 13.81
N ALA A 41 -15.32 -18.24 14.67
CA ALA A 41 -16.22 -17.22 15.16
C ALA A 41 -15.34 -16.17 15.83
N GLU A 42 -15.34 -14.97 15.27
CA GLU A 42 -14.62 -13.80 15.75
C GLU A 42 -15.06 -13.47 17.18
N GLY A 43 -14.46 -14.14 18.16
CA GLY A 43 -14.43 -13.72 19.55
C GLY A 43 -13.42 -12.59 19.74
N GLY A 44 -13.46 -11.58 18.86
CA GLY A 44 -12.66 -10.39 18.98
C GLY A 44 -13.43 -9.38 19.81
N SER A 45 -12.84 -8.90 20.92
CA SER A 45 -13.18 -7.59 21.48
C SER A 45 -13.43 -6.63 20.30
N SER A 46 -14.54 -5.91 20.25
CA SER A 46 -14.84 -4.99 19.14
C SER A 46 -13.74 -3.93 19.06
N ILE A 47 -12.69 -4.20 18.29
CA ILE A 47 -11.55 -3.29 18.16
C ILE A 47 -12.11 -2.04 17.49
N ASN A 48 -11.98 -0.91 18.17
CA ASN A 48 -12.44 0.35 17.63
C ASN A 48 -11.79 0.57 16.25
N PRO A 49 -12.57 0.76 15.17
CA PRO A 49 -12.03 0.86 13.82
C PRO A 49 -11.05 2.04 13.68
N LEU A 50 -11.16 3.08 14.51
CA LEU A 50 -10.23 4.19 14.55
C LEU A 50 -8.89 3.80 15.21
N GLU A 51 -8.93 3.01 16.27
CA GLU A 51 -7.73 2.49 16.93
C GLU A 51 -6.99 1.51 16.02
N GLN A 52 -7.74 0.66 15.32
CA GLN A 52 -7.18 -0.23 14.31
C GLN A 52 -6.46 0.54 13.19
N ARG A 53 -7.03 1.66 12.72
CA ARG A 53 -6.37 2.51 11.72
C ARG A 53 -5.12 3.21 12.24
N ARG A 54 -5.11 3.67 13.49
CA ARG A 54 -3.90 4.26 14.11
C ARG A 54 -2.79 3.22 14.22
N ALA A 55 -3.11 2.04 14.74
CA ALA A 55 -2.16 0.92 14.86
C ALA A 55 -1.62 0.49 13.49
N GLN A 56 -2.45 0.45 12.45
CA GLN A 56 -1.99 0.19 11.07
C GLN A 56 -1.04 1.28 10.55
N GLY A 57 -1.26 2.54 10.91
CA GLY A 57 -0.37 3.64 10.56
C GLY A 57 1.01 3.50 11.22
N GLU A 58 1.02 3.25 12.53
CA GLU A 58 2.24 3.04 13.31
C GLU A 58 3.02 1.81 12.83
N ASN A 59 2.33 0.70 12.55
CA ASN A 59 2.94 -0.51 12.01
C ASN A 59 3.59 -0.27 10.64
N ARG A 60 2.99 0.55 9.78
CA ARG A 60 3.59 0.91 8.48
C ARG A 60 4.83 1.76 8.66
N GLU A 61 4.82 2.70 9.59
CA GLU A 61 6.00 3.51 9.89
C GLU A 61 7.15 2.65 10.43
N MET A 62 6.84 1.73 11.34
CA MET A 62 7.82 0.77 11.88
C MET A 62 8.37 -0.16 10.79
N ALA A 63 7.52 -0.66 9.89
CA ALA A 63 7.95 -1.45 8.75
C ALA A 63 8.92 -0.66 7.84
N ALA A 64 8.61 0.60 7.51
CA ALA A 64 9.48 1.45 6.70
C ALA A 64 10.85 1.70 7.36
N ARG A 65 10.87 1.90 8.69
CA ARG A 65 12.12 2.02 9.46
C ARG A 65 12.93 0.73 9.40
N LEU A 66 12.30 -0.42 9.56
CA LEU A 66 12.95 -1.73 9.45
C LEU A 66 13.53 -1.96 8.06
N GLU A 67 12.79 -1.65 7.00
CA GLU A 67 13.29 -1.76 5.61
C GLU A 67 14.53 -0.89 5.37
N SER A 68 14.54 0.33 5.90
CA SER A 68 15.72 1.21 5.82
C SER A 68 16.94 0.62 6.51
N HIS A 69 16.73 -0.03 7.66
CA HIS A 69 17.78 -0.68 8.43
C HIS A 69 18.29 -1.95 7.72
N HIS A 70 17.40 -2.76 7.16
CA HIS A 70 17.76 -3.92 6.36
C HIS A 70 18.60 -3.52 5.14
N ALA A 71 18.20 -2.48 4.42
CA ALA A 71 18.96 -1.96 3.29
C ALA A 71 20.38 -1.51 3.70
N LEU A 72 20.52 -0.81 4.83
CA LEU A 72 21.84 -0.40 5.33
C LEU A 72 22.71 -1.60 5.74
N ARG A 73 22.11 -2.59 6.40
CA ARG A 73 22.80 -3.83 6.80
C ARG A 73 23.26 -4.62 5.58
N GLU A 74 22.44 -4.70 4.55
CA GLU A 74 22.79 -5.36 3.29
C GLU A 74 24.00 -4.69 2.62
N VAL A 75 24.03 -3.36 2.56
CA VAL A 75 25.19 -2.61 2.05
C VAL A 75 26.45 -2.94 2.84
N ARG A 76 26.38 -2.89 4.18
CA ARG A 76 27.53 -3.20 5.04
C ARG A 76 28.02 -4.64 4.86
N LEU A 77 27.09 -5.60 4.77
CA LEU A 77 27.42 -6.99 4.57
C LEU A 77 28.17 -7.20 3.24
N ARG A 78 27.70 -6.58 2.16
CA ARG A 78 28.36 -6.67 0.85
C ARG A 78 29.78 -6.11 0.87
N VAL A 79 30.00 -4.99 1.56
CA VAL A 79 31.34 -4.40 1.71
C VAL A 79 32.25 -5.29 2.54
N LEU A 80 31.73 -5.91 3.61
CA LEU A 80 32.50 -6.85 4.42
C LEU A 80 32.90 -8.10 3.63
N LEU A 81 31.96 -8.70 2.89
CA LEU A 81 32.25 -9.84 2.03
C LEU A 81 33.30 -9.48 0.97
N TYR A 82 33.16 -8.33 0.33
CA TYR A 82 34.14 -7.83 -0.64
C TYR A 82 35.53 -7.65 -0.02
N ARG A 83 35.60 -7.10 1.20
CA ARG A 83 36.86 -6.97 1.94
C ARG A 83 37.49 -8.33 2.21
N GLU A 84 36.71 -9.30 2.68
CA GLU A 84 37.18 -10.66 2.96
C GLU A 84 37.71 -11.35 1.70
N GLU A 85 36.99 -11.25 0.58
CA GLU A 85 37.42 -11.79 -0.73
C GLU A 85 38.75 -11.18 -1.19
N ARG A 86 38.90 -9.86 -1.06
CA ARG A 86 40.11 -9.14 -1.49
C ARG A 86 41.30 -9.39 -0.58
N GLN A 87 41.07 -9.54 0.73
CA GLN A 87 42.09 -9.94 1.69
C GLN A 87 42.54 -11.38 1.47
N ALA A 88 41.61 -12.31 1.19
CA ALA A 88 41.94 -13.69 0.85
C ALA A 88 42.75 -13.81 -0.45
N ALA A 89 42.54 -12.89 -1.40
CA ALA A 89 43.32 -12.78 -2.63
C ALA A 89 44.73 -12.17 -2.44
N GLY A 90 45.10 -11.76 -1.21
CA GLY A 90 46.42 -11.22 -0.91
C GLY A 90 46.67 -9.80 -1.42
N ILE A 91 45.61 -9.01 -1.63
CA ILE A 91 45.71 -7.63 -2.10
C ILE A 91 46.13 -6.72 -0.94
N ASP A 92 46.93 -5.69 -1.25
CA ASP A 92 47.39 -4.70 -0.29
C ASP A 92 46.24 -4.01 0.47
N ALA A 93 46.41 -3.87 1.78
CA ALA A 93 45.37 -3.37 2.69
C ALA A 93 44.91 -1.95 2.36
N ALA A 94 45.82 -1.06 1.93
CA ALA A 94 45.46 0.32 1.59
C ALA A 94 44.62 0.38 0.31
N THR A 95 44.87 -0.54 -0.63
CA THR A 95 44.07 -0.68 -1.85
C THR A 95 42.67 -1.22 -1.51
N VAL A 96 42.58 -2.24 -0.66
CA VAL A 96 41.29 -2.80 -0.22
C VAL A 96 40.45 -1.77 0.52
N GLU A 97 41.03 -0.95 1.40
CA GLU A 97 40.29 0.10 2.12
C GLU A 97 39.70 1.16 1.18
N ARG A 98 40.46 1.59 0.15
CA ARG A 98 39.97 2.54 -0.85
C ARG A 98 38.82 1.94 -1.66
N GLU A 99 38.99 0.73 -2.19
CA GLU A 99 37.95 0.05 -2.97
C GLU A 99 36.68 -0.19 -2.12
N CYS A 100 36.83 -0.55 -0.84
CA CYS A 100 35.70 -0.72 0.07
C CYS A 100 34.96 0.59 0.35
N GLY A 101 35.69 1.71 0.45
CA GLY A 101 35.09 3.05 0.61
C GLY A 101 34.24 3.43 -0.60
N GLU A 102 34.79 3.30 -1.80
CA GLU A 102 34.08 3.59 -3.06
C GLU A 102 32.87 2.65 -3.27
N LEU A 103 33.03 1.37 -2.95
CA LEU A 103 31.94 0.38 -2.99
C LEU A 103 30.84 0.73 -1.98
N TYR A 104 31.20 1.14 -0.77
CA TYR A 104 30.22 1.54 0.24
C TYR A 104 29.41 2.76 -0.22
N GLU A 105 30.05 3.80 -0.74
CA GLU A 105 29.36 5.00 -1.20
C GLU A 105 28.42 4.71 -2.37
N SER A 106 28.88 3.96 -3.37
CA SER A 106 28.07 3.59 -4.53
C SER A 106 26.86 2.74 -4.15
N LEU A 107 27.04 1.74 -3.28
CA LEU A 107 25.94 0.91 -2.78
C LEU A 107 24.96 1.71 -1.91
N LEU A 108 25.45 2.66 -1.12
CA LEU A 108 24.62 3.51 -0.28
C LEU A 108 23.76 4.48 -1.10
N VAL A 109 24.29 5.04 -2.18
CA VAL A 109 23.50 5.85 -3.14
C VAL A 109 22.43 4.98 -3.80
N ALA A 110 22.78 3.79 -4.27
CA ALA A 110 21.83 2.86 -4.88
C ALA A 110 20.72 2.44 -3.92
N ALA A 111 21.05 2.11 -2.67
CA ALA A 111 20.08 1.74 -1.64
C ALA A 111 19.12 2.89 -1.31
N LYS A 112 19.64 4.12 -1.14
CA LYS A 112 18.81 5.32 -0.96
C LYS A 112 17.88 5.57 -2.15
N GLY A 113 18.38 5.35 -3.38
CA GLY A 113 17.59 5.47 -4.60
C GLY A 113 16.41 4.49 -4.63
N ARG A 114 16.66 3.21 -4.28
CA ARG A 114 15.63 2.16 -4.20
C ARG A 114 14.56 2.48 -3.17
N LEU A 115 14.95 2.89 -1.95
CA LEU A 115 14.00 3.27 -0.89
C LEU A 115 13.12 4.45 -1.33
N LYS A 116 13.71 5.47 -1.95
CA LYS A 116 12.95 6.61 -2.50
C LYS A 116 11.98 6.18 -3.61
N ALA A 117 12.39 5.28 -4.49
CA ALA A 117 11.54 4.77 -5.56
C ALA A 117 10.36 3.96 -5.01
N GLN A 118 10.61 3.10 -4.02
CA GLN A 118 9.56 2.35 -3.31
C GLN A 118 8.57 3.29 -2.63
N GLN A 119 9.04 4.29 -1.87
CA GLN A 119 8.19 5.28 -1.23
C GLN A 119 7.32 6.06 -2.25
N LYS A 120 7.90 6.45 -3.39
CA LYS A 120 7.14 7.09 -4.48
C LYS A 120 6.07 6.17 -5.04
N ALA A 121 6.38 4.89 -5.25
CA ALA A 121 5.42 3.91 -5.75
C ALA A 121 4.28 3.67 -4.75
N GLU A 122 4.58 3.62 -3.45
CA GLU A 122 3.55 3.51 -2.41
C GLU A 122 2.65 4.76 -2.36
N ASN A 123 3.25 5.95 -2.40
CA ASN A 123 2.51 7.21 -2.44
C ASN A 123 1.63 7.32 -3.70
N ALA A 124 2.10 6.81 -4.84
CA ALA A 124 1.29 6.76 -6.06
C ALA A 124 0.09 5.80 -5.90
N LYS A 125 0.28 4.63 -5.26
CA LYS A 125 -0.81 3.70 -4.97
C LYS A 125 -1.84 4.28 -4.02
N THR A 126 -1.40 5.00 -2.97
CA THR A 126 -2.33 5.65 -2.03
C THR A 126 -3.06 6.82 -2.71
N ALA A 127 -2.35 7.66 -3.47
CA ALA A 127 -2.95 8.74 -4.24
C ALA A 127 -4.01 8.23 -5.24
N ALA A 128 -3.74 7.12 -5.94
CA ALA A 128 -4.72 6.51 -6.84
C ALA A 128 -5.98 6.04 -6.11
N LYS A 129 -5.84 5.46 -4.91
CA LYS A 129 -6.97 5.06 -4.07
C LYS A 129 -7.79 6.26 -3.60
N PHE A 130 -7.13 7.35 -3.22
CA PHE A 130 -7.81 8.59 -2.86
C PHE A 130 -8.53 9.20 -4.07
N ALA A 131 -7.87 9.30 -5.23
CA ALA A 131 -8.47 9.81 -6.45
C ALA A 131 -9.73 9.01 -6.84
N ALA A 132 -9.69 7.68 -6.75
CA ALA A 132 -10.84 6.83 -6.99
C ALA A 132 -11.98 7.07 -5.99
N ALA A 133 -11.67 7.22 -4.70
CA ALA A 133 -12.67 7.47 -3.66
C ALA A 133 -13.37 8.84 -3.80
N PHE A 134 -12.66 9.85 -4.33
CA PHE A 134 -13.20 11.19 -4.56
C PHE A 134 -13.71 11.40 -6.00
N GLY A 135 -13.76 10.36 -6.83
CA GLY A 135 -14.23 10.46 -8.22
C GLY A 135 -13.34 11.33 -9.13
N VAL A 136 -12.09 11.57 -8.74
CA VAL A 136 -11.12 12.33 -9.53
C VAL A 136 -10.63 11.42 -10.65
N LYS A 137 -11.09 11.66 -11.89
CA LYS A 137 -10.58 10.96 -13.08
C LYS A 137 -9.08 11.23 -13.18
N SER A 138 -8.27 10.18 -13.09
CA SER A 138 -6.83 10.26 -13.35
C SER A 138 -6.63 10.61 -14.83
N THR A 139 -6.48 11.90 -15.13
CA THR A 139 -6.05 12.38 -16.45
C THR A 139 -4.56 12.11 -16.60
N THR A 140 -4.19 10.84 -16.65
CA THR A 140 -2.81 10.35 -16.81
C THR A 140 -2.22 10.65 -18.20
N ALA A 141 -2.91 11.44 -19.04
CA ALA A 141 -2.41 11.89 -20.34
C ALA A 141 -2.09 13.40 -20.40
N THR A 142 -2.23 14.16 -19.31
CA THR A 142 -2.06 15.63 -19.36
C THR A 142 -1.20 16.19 -18.22
N THR A 143 -0.27 15.42 -17.66
CA THR A 143 0.60 15.89 -16.56
C THR A 143 2.09 15.65 -16.81
N ALA A 144 2.53 15.65 -18.07
CA ALA A 144 3.93 15.97 -18.38
C ALA A 144 4.22 17.48 -18.27
N ALA A 145 3.19 18.32 -18.12
CA ALA A 145 3.33 19.75 -17.90
C ALA A 145 2.64 20.17 -16.60
N GLY A 146 3.46 20.48 -15.59
CA GLY A 146 3.11 21.45 -14.54
C GLY A 146 2.01 21.07 -13.56
N SER A 147 2.44 20.72 -12.35
CA SER A 147 1.71 21.03 -11.11
C SER A 147 1.10 22.45 -11.20
N GLY A 148 -0.23 22.56 -11.40
CA GLY A 148 -0.95 23.84 -11.51
C GLY A 148 -2.14 23.88 -12.47
N SER A 149 -2.40 22.82 -13.24
CA SER A 149 -3.39 22.86 -14.33
C SER A 149 -4.87 22.97 -13.90
N ALA A 150 -5.25 22.50 -12.70
CA ALA A 150 -6.65 22.52 -12.24
C ALA A 150 -7.21 23.94 -11.94
N PHE A 151 -6.35 24.95 -11.79
CA PHE A 151 -6.72 26.36 -11.62
C PHE A 151 -6.25 27.23 -12.79
N SER A 152 -5.92 26.63 -13.92
CA SER A 152 -5.57 27.38 -15.13
C SER A 152 -6.84 27.91 -15.80
N ARG A 153 -6.99 29.24 -15.83
CA ARG A 153 -8.13 29.96 -16.44
C ARG A 153 -8.45 29.47 -17.86
N SER A 154 -7.44 29.04 -18.61
CA SER A 154 -7.59 28.47 -19.96
C SER A 154 -8.34 27.13 -20.00
N VAL A 155 -8.15 26.26 -19.01
CA VAL A 155 -8.85 24.97 -18.92
C VAL A 155 -10.32 25.20 -18.55
N GLN A 156 -10.57 26.13 -17.63
CA GLN A 156 -11.92 26.52 -17.22
C GLN A 156 -12.69 27.22 -18.36
N GLU A 157 -12.02 28.06 -19.14
CA GLU A 157 -12.62 28.69 -20.32
C GLU A 157 -12.88 27.68 -21.45
N ALA A 158 -12.04 26.66 -21.61
CA ALA A 158 -12.26 25.58 -22.58
C ALA A 158 -13.45 24.68 -22.21
N GLU A 159 -13.60 24.32 -20.93
CA GLU A 159 -14.78 23.57 -20.46
C GLU A 159 -16.06 24.40 -20.55
N LYS A 160 -15.99 25.70 -20.21
CA LYS A 160 -17.13 26.60 -20.34
C LYS A 160 -17.61 26.70 -21.79
N ARG A 161 -16.69 26.86 -22.75
CA ARG A 161 -17.01 26.87 -24.19
C ARG A 161 -17.70 25.59 -24.64
N ARG A 162 -17.18 24.42 -24.24
CA ARG A 162 -17.81 23.12 -24.55
C ARG A 162 -19.23 23.03 -23.99
N SER A 163 -19.44 23.46 -22.75
CA SER A 163 -20.78 23.46 -22.14
C SER A 163 -21.76 24.43 -22.81
N GLU A 164 -21.27 25.57 -23.30
CA GLU A 164 -22.08 26.56 -24.03
C GLU A 164 -22.44 26.06 -25.43
N ASP A 165 -21.52 25.39 -26.12
CA ASP A 165 -21.76 24.79 -27.44
C ASP A 165 -22.74 23.61 -27.35
N GLU A 166 -22.65 22.77 -26.32
CA GLU A 166 -23.67 21.73 -26.06
C GLU A 166 -25.05 22.32 -25.78
N ARG A 167 -25.11 23.46 -25.06
CA ARG A 167 -26.38 24.15 -24.79
C ARG A 167 -26.99 24.72 -26.07
N ARG A 168 -26.17 25.32 -26.94
CA ARG A 168 -26.61 25.83 -28.26
C ARG A 168 -27.12 24.70 -29.15
N SER A 169 -26.40 23.60 -29.22
CA SER A 169 -26.82 22.42 -30.00
C SER A 169 -28.16 21.85 -29.52
N ARG A 170 -28.40 21.80 -28.21
CA ARG A 170 -29.72 21.38 -27.66
C ARG A 170 -30.83 22.36 -27.99
N GLN A 171 -30.57 23.66 -27.96
CA GLN A 171 -31.55 24.69 -28.34
C GLN A 171 -31.87 24.62 -29.83
N GLU A 172 -30.87 24.43 -30.68
CA GLU A 172 -31.05 24.22 -32.12
C GLU A 172 -31.86 22.96 -32.42
N ALA A 173 -31.57 21.85 -31.73
CA ALA A 173 -32.35 20.62 -31.87
C ALA A 173 -33.82 20.80 -31.46
N GLN A 174 -34.09 21.53 -30.37
CA GLN A 174 -35.45 21.86 -29.93
C GLN A 174 -36.19 22.74 -30.94
N LEU A 175 -35.51 23.72 -31.54
CA LEU A 175 -36.09 24.57 -32.58
C LEU A 175 -36.41 23.77 -33.85
N VAL A 176 -35.51 22.86 -34.26
CA VAL A 176 -35.75 21.99 -35.41
C VAL A 176 -36.92 21.04 -35.16
N GLU A 177 -37.04 20.46 -33.96
CA GLU A 177 -38.20 19.66 -33.60
C GLU A 177 -39.49 20.48 -33.60
N HIS A 178 -39.48 21.68 -33.04
CA HIS A 178 -40.65 22.56 -33.04
C HIS A 178 -41.09 22.93 -34.46
N LEU A 179 -40.14 23.25 -35.35
CA LEU A 179 -40.43 23.53 -36.76
C LEU A 179 -40.96 22.30 -37.51
N LYS A 180 -40.46 21.10 -37.19
CA LYS A 180 -41.02 19.84 -37.73
C LYS A 180 -42.46 19.63 -37.29
N ARG A 181 -42.78 19.87 -36.01
CA ARG A 181 -44.15 19.73 -35.46
C ARG A 181 -45.11 20.74 -36.11
N MET A 182 -44.72 22.00 -36.20
CA MET A 182 -45.48 23.04 -36.90
C MET A 182 -45.74 22.68 -38.37
N ARG A 183 -44.76 22.08 -39.06
CA ARG A 183 -44.92 21.63 -40.44
C ARG A 183 -45.88 20.46 -40.57
N SER A 184 -45.86 19.50 -39.63
CA SER A 184 -46.81 18.38 -39.62
C SER A 184 -48.24 18.81 -39.26
N GLU A 185 -48.39 19.80 -38.38
CA GLU A 185 -49.69 20.38 -38.04
C GLU A 185 -50.28 21.17 -39.21
N ALA A 186 -49.45 21.94 -39.92
CA ALA A 186 -49.85 22.63 -41.14
C ALA A 186 -50.22 21.66 -42.29
N SER A 187 -49.56 20.51 -42.40
CA SER A 187 -49.94 19.47 -43.38
C SER A 187 -51.21 18.70 -42.98
N ASN A 188 -51.45 18.49 -41.68
CA ASN A 188 -52.70 17.87 -41.20
C ASN A 188 -53.90 18.82 -41.29
N ALA A 189 -53.69 20.13 -41.16
CA ALA A 189 -54.74 21.14 -41.38
C ALA A 189 -55.05 21.39 -42.87
N ALA A 190 -54.22 20.88 -43.79
CA ALA A 190 -54.38 21.02 -45.23
C ALA A 190 -54.84 19.73 -45.95
N ALA A 191 -55.12 18.66 -45.20
CA ALA A 191 -55.79 17.47 -45.71
C ALA A 191 -57.32 17.61 -45.52
N PRO A 192 -58.15 17.41 -46.56
CA PRO A 192 -59.61 17.59 -46.50
C PRO A 192 -60.33 16.53 -45.64
#